data_AF-A0A956CBS2-F1
#
_entry.id   AF-A0A956CBS2-F1
#
_cell.length_a   1.000
_cell.length_b   1.000
_cell.length_c   1.000
_cell.angle_alpha   90.00
_cell.angle_beta   90.00
_cell.angle_gamma   90.00
#
_symmetry.space_group_name_H-M   'P 1'
#
loop_
_entity.id
_entity.type
_entity.pdbx_description
1 polymer ?
#
loop_
_entity_poly.entity_id
_entity_poly.type
_entity_poly.pdbx_seq_one_letter_code
_entity_poly.pdbx_strand_id
1 'polypeptide(L)'
;MTLRVAIASEYDLYDGEIYRFLLEKILAQPVERWVGDYSFTGNRSVVKLAPAFLATAARVGIRHAVLAVDNDGGAKRRPEHDEGHAPAPFDIDDDVRCRECWLTASIPARWSTLGGMTCVVVPVQVVETWLLCVRGDEFPREPERAFDRRALKTRFFGKPMPPVSTRIEMAIELLSAPHAMGALRKRPSYLRFEKRAVAWKSAR
;
A
#
# COMPACT_ATOMS: atom_id res chain seq x y z
N MET A 1 15.48 6.88 16.99
CA MET A 1 16.07 6.84 15.63
C MET A 1 14.93 6.79 14.63
N THR A 2 15.00 7.58 13.55
CA THR A 2 13.99 7.59 12.48
C THR A 2 14.24 6.41 11.53
N LEU A 3 13.20 5.64 11.21
CA LEU A 3 13.31 4.55 10.23
C LEU A 3 13.10 5.10 8.82
N ARG A 4 14.10 4.97 7.96
CA ARG A 4 13.96 5.31 6.54
C ARG A 4 13.40 4.12 5.77
N VAL A 5 12.30 4.34 5.05
CA VAL A 5 11.57 3.29 4.31
C VAL A 5 11.43 3.72 2.85
N ALA A 6 11.83 2.84 1.92
CA ALA A 6 11.62 3.04 0.50
C ALA A 6 10.14 2.79 0.17
N ILE A 7 9.37 3.82 -0.20
CA ILE A 7 7.94 3.66 -0.51
C ILE A 7 7.72 3.97 -1.99
N ALA A 8 7.11 3.03 -2.70
CA ALA A 8 6.63 3.24 -4.06
C ALA A 8 5.15 2.89 -4.13
N SER A 9 4.33 3.83 -4.61
CA SER A 9 2.90 3.62 -4.80
C SER A 9 2.39 4.19 -6.11
N GLU A 10 1.26 3.66 -6.59
CA GLU A 10 0.63 4.10 -7.84
C GLU A 10 0.37 5.61 -7.89
N TYR A 11 -0.02 6.20 -6.76
CA TYR A 11 -0.15 7.64 -6.59
C TYR A 11 0.76 8.14 -5.47
N ASP A 12 2.07 8.10 -5.73
CA ASP A 12 3.17 8.29 -4.77
C ASP A 12 2.98 9.45 -3.78
N LEU A 13 2.62 10.64 -4.27
CA LEU A 13 2.51 11.83 -3.42
C LEU A 13 1.46 11.70 -2.31
N TYR A 14 0.34 11.03 -2.58
CA TYR A 14 -0.74 10.88 -1.61
C TYR A 14 -0.66 9.52 -0.92
N ASP A 15 -0.69 8.42 -1.67
CA ASP A 15 -0.70 7.08 -1.09
C ASP A 15 0.58 6.82 -0.28
N GLY A 16 1.73 7.31 -0.77
CA GLY A 16 3.02 7.15 -0.10
C GLY A 16 3.07 7.81 1.27
N GLU A 17 2.44 8.98 1.43
CA GLU A 17 2.32 9.65 2.73
C GLU A 17 1.35 8.93 3.67
N ILE A 18 0.27 8.34 3.15
CA ILE A 18 -0.62 7.53 3.96
C ILE A 18 0.09 6.27 4.47
N TYR A 19 0.84 5.57 3.61
CA TYR A 19 1.61 4.41 4.04
C TYR A 19 2.72 4.78 5.03
N ARG A 20 3.43 5.90 4.82
CA ARG A 20 4.40 6.42 5.77
C ARG A 20 3.75 6.62 7.16
N PHE A 21 2.62 7.32 7.21
CA PHE A 21 1.90 7.58 8.45
C PHE A 21 1.43 6.28 9.14
N LEU A 22 0.86 5.34 8.39
CA LEU A 22 0.40 4.06 8.94
C LEU A 22 1.59 3.24 9.49
N LEU A 23 2.74 3.24 8.81
CA LEU A 23 3.95 2.59 9.32
C LEU A 23 4.40 3.21 10.65
N GLU A 24 4.34 4.54 10.82
CA GLU A 24 4.66 5.18 12.10
C GLU A 24 3.77 4.67 13.23
N LYS A 25 2.46 4.53 12.96
CA LYS A 25 1.49 4.01 13.92
C LYS A 25 1.75 2.54 14.26
N ILE A 26 1.99 1.70 13.26
CA ILE A 26 2.26 0.25 13.45
C ILE A 26 3.58 0.03 14.19
N LEU A 27 4.61 0.76 13.80
CA LEU A 27 5.97 0.58 14.31
C LEU A 27 6.22 1.33 15.62
N ALA A 28 5.35 2.27 15.99
CA ALA A 28 5.48 3.15 17.15
C ALA A 28 6.81 3.92 17.16
N GLN A 29 7.22 4.44 16.00
CA GLN A 29 8.44 5.23 15.83
C GLN A 29 8.33 6.15 14.60
N PRO A 30 9.16 7.19 14.49
CA PRO A 30 9.21 8.03 13.30
C PRO A 30 9.63 7.25 12.05
N VAL A 31 8.97 7.52 10.92
CA VAL A 31 9.24 6.93 9.61
C VAL A 31 9.45 8.04 8.58
N GLU A 32 10.61 8.03 7.94
CA GLU A 32 10.94 8.90 6.82
C GLU A 32 10.76 8.13 5.52
N ARG A 33 9.99 8.71 4.60
CA ARG A 33 9.81 8.16 3.26
C ARG A 33 11.03 8.45 2.39
N TRP A 34 11.53 7.42 1.71
CA TRP A 34 12.55 7.54 0.67
C TRP A 34 11.96 7.11 -0.68
N VAL A 35 12.16 7.93 -1.71
CA VAL A 35 11.73 7.62 -3.09
C VAL A 35 12.88 7.76 -4.11
N GLY A 36 13.95 8.50 -3.76
CA GLY A 36 15.04 8.81 -4.69
C GLY A 36 14.56 9.66 -5.88
N ASP A 37 15.16 9.43 -7.05
CA ASP A 37 14.80 10.13 -8.31
C ASP A 37 13.68 9.43 -9.09
N TYR A 38 12.92 8.55 -8.43
CA TYR A 38 11.85 7.79 -9.08
C TYR A 38 10.53 8.54 -9.02
N SER A 39 9.78 8.47 -10.11
CA SER A 39 8.38 8.91 -10.18
C SER A 39 7.51 7.76 -10.63
N PHE A 40 6.53 7.40 -9.82
CA PHE A 40 5.62 6.31 -10.09
C PHE A 40 4.28 6.85 -10.60
N THR A 41 3.91 6.44 -11.80
CA THR A 41 2.65 6.85 -12.45
C THR A 41 1.90 5.61 -12.91
N GLY A 42 0.96 5.14 -12.09
CA GLY A 42 0.21 3.92 -12.39
C GLY A 42 0.90 2.64 -11.90
N ASN A 43 0.11 1.60 -11.70
CA ASN A 43 0.55 0.27 -11.27
C ASN A 43 1.70 -0.33 -12.11
N ARG A 44 1.65 -0.22 -13.44
CA ARG A 44 2.70 -0.74 -14.34
C ARG A 44 4.06 -0.08 -14.10
N SER A 45 4.06 1.22 -13.76
CA SER A 45 5.30 1.93 -13.43
C SER A 45 5.93 1.37 -12.15
N VAL A 46 5.11 1.16 -11.10
CA VAL A 46 5.56 0.57 -9.83
C VAL A 46 6.22 -0.80 -10.07
N VAL A 47 5.53 -1.70 -10.76
CA VAL A 47 6.06 -3.05 -10.99
C VAL A 47 7.31 -3.06 -11.87
N LYS A 48 7.30 -2.31 -12.98
CA LYS A 48 8.43 -2.26 -13.91
C LYS A 48 9.69 -1.69 -13.23
N LEU A 49 9.53 -0.68 -12.38
CA LEU A 49 10.63 0.02 -11.75
C LEU A 49 11.05 -0.59 -10.41
N ALA A 50 10.23 -1.44 -9.79
CA ALA A 50 10.50 -2.03 -8.48
C ALA A 50 11.91 -2.66 -8.36
N PRO A 51 12.40 -3.49 -9.30
CA PRO A 51 13.76 -4.05 -9.19
C PRO A 51 14.85 -2.98 -9.11
N ALA A 52 14.78 -1.95 -9.97
CA ALA A 52 15.76 -0.87 -10.02
C ALA A 52 15.65 0.05 -8.81
N PHE A 53 14.43 0.40 -8.42
CA PHE A 53 14.12 1.21 -7.23
C PHE A 53 14.70 0.57 -5.97
N LEU A 54 14.37 -0.70 -5.74
CA LEU A 54 14.87 -1.49 -4.61
C LEU A 54 16.40 -1.67 -4.65
N ALA A 55 16.99 -1.73 -5.84
CA ALA A 55 18.44 -1.74 -5.97
C ALA A 55 19.09 -0.43 -5.54
N THR A 56 18.52 0.70 -5.94
CA THR A 56 18.99 2.02 -5.55
C THR A 56 18.80 2.25 -4.05
N ALA A 57 17.65 1.85 -3.50
CA ALA A 57 17.37 1.90 -2.05
C ALA A 57 18.46 1.15 -1.25
N ALA A 58 18.78 -0.08 -1.66
CA ALA A 58 19.78 -0.90 -0.99
C ALA A 58 21.19 -0.29 -1.03
N ARG A 59 21.56 0.36 -2.14
CA ARG A 59 22.86 1.02 -2.31
C ARG A 59 23.04 2.23 -1.37
N VAL A 60 21.96 2.94 -1.06
CA VAL A 60 22.00 4.09 -0.15
C VAL A 60 21.67 3.72 1.31
N GLY A 61 21.71 2.42 1.63
CA GLY A 61 21.57 1.91 2.99
C GLY A 61 20.12 1.70 3.47
N ILE A 62 19.11 1.84 2.60
CA ILE A 62 17.73 1.53 2.97
C ILE A 62 17.53 0.02 3.03
N ARG A 63 16.87 -0.45 4.09
CA ARG A 63 16.64 -1.88 4.37
C ARG A 63 15.17 -2.28 4.46
N HIS A 64 14.27 -1.31 4.44
CA HIS A 64 12.82 -1.54 4.55
C HIS A 64 12.15 -0.87 3.36
N ALA A 65 11.20 -1.57 2.75
CA ALA A 65 10.46 -1.06 1.60
C ALA A 65 8.97 -1.40 1.66
N VAL A 66 8.16 -0.52 1.08
CA VAL A 66 6.76 -0.74 0.77
C VAL A 66 6.54 -0.55 -0.71
N LEU A 67 5.94 -1.54 -1.35
CA LEU A 67 5.41 -1.41 -2.71
C LEU A 67 3.89 -1.55 -2.64
N ALA A 68 3.17 -0.55 -3.14
CA ALA A 68 1.71 -0.52 -3.06
C ALA A 68 1.08 -0.22 -4.41
N VAL A 69 0.12 -1.05 -4.79
CA VAL A 69 -0.61 -0.92 -6.05
C VAL A 69 -2.09 -1.17 -5.75
N ASP A 70 -2.93 -0.25 -6.22
CA ASP A 70 -4.38 -0.41 -6.16
C ASP A 70 -4.79 -1.64 -7.01
N ASN A 71 -5.70 -2.48 -6.49
CA ASN A 71 -6.27 -3.59 -7.26
C ASN A 71 -7.46 -3.18 -8.16
N ASP A 72 -7.69 -1.87 -8.28
CA ASP A 72 -8.70 -1.20 -9.11
C ASP A 72 -10.17 -1.37 -8.64
N GLY A 73 -10.44 -2.29 -7.71
CA GLY A 73 -11.75 -2.51 -7.07
C GLY A 73 -12.87 -3.01 -7.99
N GLY A 74 -13.94 -3.53 -7.38
CA GLY A 74 -15.16 -3.95 -8.07
C GLY A 74 -15.12 -5.34 -8.71
N ALA A 75 -16.30 -5.95 -8.86
CA ALA A 75 -16.53 -7.34 -9.29
C ALA A 75 -16.04 -7.74 -10.69
N LYS A 76 -15.31 -6.87 -11.42
CA LYS A 76 -14.98 -7.10 -12.82
C LYS A 76 -13.49 -7.27 -13.15
N ARG A 77 -12.52 -6.93 -12.31
CA ARG A 77 -11.10 -7.11 -12.67
C ARG A 77 -10.25 -7.37 -11.43
N ARG A 78 -9.52 -8.49 -11.46
CA ARG A 78 -8.48 -8.97 -10.51
C ARG A 78 -8.98 -9.50 -9.16
N PRO A 79 -8.57 -10.72 -8.76
CA PRO A 79 -8.92 -11.27 -7.46
C PRO A 79 -8.16 -10.55 -6.33
N GLU A 80 -8.80 -10.47 -5.16
CA GLU A 80 -8.12 -10.17 -3.90
C GLU A 80 -7.00 -11.18 -3.65
N HIS A 81 -5.99 -10.81 -2.86
CA HIS A 81 -4.95 -11.76 -2.51
C HIS A 81 -5.48 -12.80 -1.52
N ASP A 82 -5.33 -14.08 -1.88
CA ASP A 82 -5.53 -15.23 -1.01
C ASP A 82 -4.18 -15.92 -0.70
N GLU A 83 -4.04 -16.54 0.47
CA GLU A 83 -2.79 -17.21 0.88
C GLU A 83 -2.38 -18.36 -0.06
N GLY A 84 -3.35 -18.96 -0.77
CA GLY A 84 -3.09 -19.98 -1.78
C GLY A 84 -2.55 -19.43 -3.11
N HIS A 85 -2.50 -18.11 -3.31
CA HIS A 85 -1.98 -17.53 -4.53
C HIS A 85 -0.45 -17.58 -4.59
N ALA A 86 0.10 -18.28 -5.60
CA ALA A 86 1.53 -18.27 -5.87
C ALA A 86 1.96 -17.07 -6.73
N PRO A 87 3.12 -16.44 -6.47
CA PRO A 87 3.76 -15.53 -7.43
C PRO A 87 4.03 -16.28 -8.74
N ALA A 88 3.60 -15.72 -9.87
CA ALA A 88 3.77 -16.34 -11.18
C ALA A 88 4.54 -15.41 -12.14
N PRO A 89 5.36 -15.96 -13.07
CA PRO A 89 6.15 -15.16 -14.01
C PRO A 89 5.29 -14.26 -14.89
N PHE A 90 5.95 -13.21 -15.41
CA PHE A 90 5.39 -12.11 -16.20
C PHE A 90 4.77 -12.59 -17.53
N ASP A 91 3.53 -13.08 -17.48
CA ASP A 91 2.74 -13.31 -18.69
C ASP A 91 1.46 -12.48 -18.65
N ILE A 92 1.29 -11.77 -19.76
CA ILE A 92 0.49 -10.55 -19.97
C ILE A 92 -0.97 -10.96 -20.17
N ASP A 93 -1.67 -11.27 -19.07
CA ASP A 93 -3.09 -10.92 -19.01
C ASP A 93 -3.36 -10.23 -17.68
N ASP A 94 -3.29 -8.91 -17.77
CA ASP A 94 -3.29 -7.99 -16.64
C ASP A 94 -4.57 -8.18 -15.80
N ASP A 95 -5.71 -8.56 -16.37
CA ASP A 95 -7.01 -8.46 -15.69
C ASP A 95 -7.42 -9.66 -14.82
N VAL A 96 -6.65 -10.76 -14.85
CA VAL A 96 -6.99 -12.01 -14.11
C VAL A 96 -6.11 -12.22 -12.87
N ARG A 97 -4.94 -11.57 -12.78
CA ARG A 97 -3.97 -11.83 -11.71
C ARG A 97 -4.12 -10.90 -10.51
N CYS A 98 -3.91 -11.47 -9.32
CA CYS A 98 -3.80 -10.73 -8.08
C CYS A 98 -2.62 -9.73 -8.15
N ARG A 99 -2.90 -8.43 -8.00
CA ARG A 99 -1.88 -7.36 -8.09
C ARG A 99 -0.75 -7.54 -7.12
N GLU A 100 -1.04 -8.08 -5.95
CA GLU A 100 0.00 -8.37 -4.99
C GLU A 100 0.94 -9.47 -5.48
N CYS A 101 0.43 -10.60 -5.97
CA CYS A 101 1.29 -11.69 -6.46
C CYS A 101 2.17 -11.20 -7.61
N TRP A 102 1.58 -10.36 -8.47
CA TRP A 102 2.28 -9.71 -9.56
C TRP A 102 3.41 -8.79 -9.07
N LEU A 103 3.15 -7.92 -8.09
CA LEU A 103 4.17 -7.04 -7.52
C LEU A 103 5.23 -7.84 -6.74
N THR A 104 4.83 -8.89 -6.02
CA THR A 104 5.74 -9.77 -5.28
C THR A 104 6.73 -10.46 -6.20
N ALA A 105 6.30 -10.90 -7.39
CA ALA A 105 7.19 -11.50 -8.39
C ALA A 105 8.25 -10.52 -8.93
N SER A 106 8.06 -9.20 -8.78
CA SER A 106 9.05 -8.18 -9.17
C SER A 106 10.08 -7.86 -8.08
N ILE A 107 9.91 -8.40 -6.87
CA ILE A 107 10.82 -8.12 -5.75
C ILE A 107 12.10 -8.96 -5.91
N PRO A 108 13.29 -8.34 -5.98
CA PRO A 108 14.54 -9.09 -6.02
C PRO A 108 14.73 -9.96 -4.77
N ALA A 109 15.26 -11.17 -4.92
CA ALA A 109 15.41 -12.15 -3.83
C ALA A 109 16.10 -11.61 -2.57
N ARG A 110 17.05 -10.67 -2.72
CA ARG A 110 17.75 -10.02 -1.58
C ARG A 110 16.82 -9.21 -0.67
N TRP A 111 15.65 -8.79 -1.15
CA TRP A 111 14.63 -8.06 -0.38
C TRP A 111 13.63 -9.00 0.33
N SER A 112 13.97 -10.28 0.40
CA SER A 112 13.36 -11.24 1.31
C SER A 112 13.97 -11.12 2.70
N THR A 113 13.19 -11.44 3.73
CA THR A 113 13.58 -11.36 5.15
C THR A 113 14.92 -12.02 5.47
N LEU A 114 15.33 -13.04 4.71
CA LEU A 114 16.61 -13.74 4.86
C LEU A 114 17.83 -12.88 4.46
N GLY A 115 17.66 -11.86 3.61
CA GLY A 115 18.73 -10.99 3.12
C GLY A 115 19.01 -9.76 3.98
N GLY A 116 18.40 -9.65 5.18
CA GLY A 116 18.50 -8.45 6.03
C GLY A 116 17.82 -7.21 5.42
N MET A 117 17.05 -7.39 4.34
CA MET A 117 16.22 -6.39 3.71
C MET A 117 14.79 -6.91 3.64
N THR A 118 13.81 -6.05 3.88
CA THR A 118 12.41 -6.46 3.92
C THR A 118 11.58 -5.57 3.01
N CYS A 119 10.79 -6.18 2.15
CA CYS A 119 9.85 -5.49 1.28
C CYS A 119 8.43 -5.99 1.56
N VAL A 120 7.53 -5.06 1.86
CA VAL A 120 6.11 -5.35 2.09
C VAL A 120 5.32 -4.91 0.88
N VAL A 121 4.58 -5.86 0.30
CA VAL A 121 3.54 -5.55 -0.68
C VAL A 121 2.24 -5.29 0.03
N VAL A 122 1.56 -4.21 -0.34
CA VAL A 122 0.28 -3.83 0.24
C VAL A 122 -0.88 -4.27 -0.67
N PRO A 123 -1.76 -5.19 -0.23
CA PRO A 123 -2.95 -5.60 -0.97
C PRO A 123 -4.06 -4.58 -0.74
N VAL A 124 -4.00 -3.41 -1.37
CA VAL A 124 -5.06 -2.43 -1.21
C VAL A 124 -5.86 -2.30 -2.49
N GLN A 125 -7.16 -2.18 -2.27
CA GLN A 125 -8.11 -1.84 -3.29
C GLN A 125 -7.95 -0.42 -3.78
N VAL A 126 -8.14 0.48 -2.82
CA VAL A 126 -7.74 1.87 -2.79
C VAL A 126 -7.60 2.25 -1.32
N VAL A 127 -6.67 3.15 -0.99
CA VAL A 127 -6.49 3.65 0.38
C VAL A 127 -7.80 4.25 0.91
N GLU A 128 -8.64 4.81 0.04
CA GLU A 128 -9.94 5.36 0.42
C GLU A 128 -10.90 4.33 1.02
N THR A 129 -10.78 3.04 0.71
CA THR A 129 -11.62 2.01 1.36
C THR A 129 -11.34 1.94 2.85
N TRP A 130 -10.05 1.97 3.22
CA TRP A 130 -9.63 2.02 4.61
C TRP A 130 -10.13 3.30 5.29
N LEU A 131 -10.00 4.44 4.64
CA LEU A 131 -10.42 5.74 5.18
C LEU A 131 -11.95 5.80 5.38
N LEU A 132 -12.73 5.33 4.41
CA LEU A 132 -14.19 5.23 4.53
C LEU A 132 -14.60 4.35 5.72
N CYS A 133 -13.95 3.21 5.91
CA CYS A 133 -14.21 2.36 7.08
C CYS A 133 -13.84 3.05 8.41
N VAL A 134 -12.77 3.84 8.47
CA VAL A 134 -12.41 4.61 9.67
C VAL A 134 -13.42 5.72 9.94
N ARG A 135 -13.93 6.37 8.89
CA ARG A 135 -14.98 7.39 8.98
C ARG A 135 -16.33 6.84 9.46
N GLY A 136 -16.50 5.52 9.42
CA GLY A 136 -17.74 4.84 9.80
C GLY A 136 -18.73 4.73 8.65
N ASP A 137 -18.30 4.90 7.40
CA ASP A 137 -19.15 4.65 6.24
C ASP A 137 -19.59 3.18 6.23
N GLU A 138 -20.90 2.96 6.18
CA GLU A 138 -21.48 1.66 5.99
C GLU A 138 -21.47 1.26 4.51
N PHE A 139 -21.20 -0.01 4.27
CA PHE A 139 -21.26 -0.62 2.94
C PHE A 139 -22.22 -1.80 2.96
N PRO A 140 -23.16 -1.89 2.01
CA PRO A 140 -24.13 -2.99 1.94
C PRO A 140 -23.48 -4.35 1.58
N ARG A 141 -22.24 -4.32 1.09
CA ARG A 141 -21.40 -5.47 0.72
C ARG A 141 -19.96 -5.09 1.02
N GLU A 142 -19.05 -6.06 0.98
CA GLU A 142 -17.61 -5.77 1.12
C GLU A 142 -17.21 -4.68 0.10
N PRO A 143 -16.75 -3.51 0.58
CA PRO A 143 -16.49 -2.37 -0.30
C PRO A 143 -15.49 -2.71 -1.37
N GLU A 144 -14.55 -3.58 -0.98
CA GLU A 144 -13.50 -4.10 -1.81
C GLU A 144 -14.08 -4.82 -3.07
N ARG A 145 -15.14 -5.60 -2.90
CA ARG A 145 -15.69 -6.38 -4.02
C ARG A 145 -16.72 -5.61 -4.83
N ALA A 146 -17.35 -4.62 -4.23
CA ALA A 146 -18.59 -4.04 -4.75
C ALA A 146 -18.42 -2.68 -5.44
N PHE A 147 -17.36 -1.92 -5.14
CA PHE A 147 -17.25 -0.53 -5.61
C PHE A 147 -15.99 -0.28 -6.42
N ASP A 148 -16.15 0.53 -7.45
CA ASP A 148 -15.05 1.06 -8.25
C ASP A 148 -14.26 2.13 -7.49
N ARG A 149 -12.96 2.21 -7.78
CA ARG A 149 -12.02 3.20 -7.25
C ARG A 149 -12.51 4.64 -7.36
N ARG A 150 -13.08 5.06 -8.50
CA ARG A 150 -13.56 6.44 -8.68
C ARG A 150 -14.78 6.72 -7.80
N ALA A 151 -15.66 5.74 -7.62
CA ALA A 151 -16.79 5.84 -6.70
C ALA A 151 -16.33 6.00 -5.25
N LEU A 152 -15.36 5.19 -4.80
CA LEU A 152 -14.79 5.25 -3.45
C LEU A 152 -14.08 6.60 -3.20
N LYS A 153 -13.25 7.06 -4.15
CA LYS A 153 -12.60 8.37 -4.07
C LYS A 153 -13.59 9.52 -4.01
N THR A 154 -14.61 9.48 -4.85
CA THR A 154 -15.68 10.49 -4.85
C THR A 154 -16.46 10.48 -3.53
N ARG A 155 -16.75 9.29 -2.99
CA ARG A 155 -17.47 9.14 -1.72
C ARG A 155 -16.65 9.67 -0.53
N PHE A 156 -15.32 9.52 -0.57
CA PHE A 156 -14.47 10.02 0.49
C PHE A 156 -14.26 11.53 0.39
N PHE A 157 -13.82 12.03 -0.77
CA PHE A 157 -13.39 13.42 -0.95
C PHE A 157 -14.46 14.38 -1.47
N GLY A 158 -15.58 13.87 -1.98
CA GLY A 158 -16.60 14.68 -2.64
C GLY A 158 -16.22 15.11 -4.07
N LYS A 159 -17.01 16.05 -4.59
CA LYS A 159 -16.79 16.74 -5.87
C LYS A 159 -16.99 18.24 -5.64
N PRO A 160 -16.07 19.11 -6.09
CA PRO A 160 -14.82 18.80 -6.82
C PRO A 160 -13.78 18.06 -5.95
N MET A 161 -12.84 17.36 -6.60
CA MET A 161 -11.75 16.67 -5.90
C MET A 161 -10.76 17.72 -5.36
N PRO A 162 -10.43 17.71 -4.04
CA PRO A 162 -9.54 18.70 -3.47
C PRO A 162 -8.06 18.48 -3.87
N PRO A 163 -7.20 19.50 -3.72
CA PRO A 163 -5.77 19.40 -3.93
C PRO A 163 -5.13 18.25 -3.14
N VAL A 164 -3.98 17.75 -3.61
CA VAL A 164 -3.27 16.62 -2.97
C VAL A 164 -2.96 16.88 -1.50
N SER A 165 -2.45 18.07 -1.17
CA SER A 165 -2.12 18.45 0.22
C SER A 165 -3.34 18.34 1.14
N THR A 166 -4.47 18.91 0.73
CA THR A 166 -5.74 18.82 1.46
C THR A 166 -6.21 17.38 1.61
N ARG A 167 -6.03 16.54 0.58
CA ARG A 167 -6.38 15.11 0.68
C ARG A 167 -5.53 14.38 1.71
N ILE A 168 -4.22 14.66 1.76
CA ILE A 168 -3.30 14.10 2.75
C ILE A 168 -3.72 14.52 4.16
N GLU A 169 -3.99 15.82 4.36
CA GLU A 169 -4.45 16.37 5.64
C GLU A 169 -5.72 15.68 6.13
N MET A 170 -6.76 15.61 5.29
CA MET A 170 -8.02 14.93 5.62
C MET A 170 -7.83 13.46 6.00
N ALA A 171 -6.98 12.74 5.27
CA ALA A 171 -6.70 11.33 5.54
C ALA A 171 -5.90 11.15 6.84
N ILE A 172 -4.87 11.97 7.08
CA ILE A 172 -4.05 11.90 8.31
C ILE A 172 -4.86 12.30 9.54
N GLU A 173 -5.70 13.33 9.45
CA GLU A 173 -6.60 13.73 10.53
C GLU A 173 -7.49 12.56 10.94
N LEU A 174 -8.12 11.92 9.95
CA LEU A 174 -8.99 10.77 10.18
C LEU A 174 -8.22 9.58 10.78
N LEU A 175 -7.04 9.28 10.26
CA LEU A 175 -6.19 8.19 10.75
C LEU A 175 -5.56 8.47 12.13
N SER A 176 -5.58 9.72 12.58
CA SER A 176 -5.12 10.12 13.91
C SER A 176 -6.16 9.89 15.01
N ALA A 177 -7.42 9.61 14.64
CA ALA A 177 -8.47 9.35 15.61
C ALA A 177 -8.18 8.09 16.44
N PRO A 178 -8.50 8.05 17.76
CA PRO A 178 -8.18 6.93 18.64
C PRO A 178 -8.74 5.58 18.17
N HIS A 179 -9.89 5.58 17.49
CA HIS A 179 -10.55 4.37 16.99
C HIS A 179 -10.00 3.89 15.64
N ALA A 180 -9.19 4.70 14.95
CA ALA A 180 -8.81 4.45 13.56
C ALA A 180 -8.13 3.09 13.36
N MET A 181 -7.10 2.79 14.18
CA MET A 181 -6.40 1.50 14.09
C MET A 181 -7.33 0.32 14.40
N GLY A 182 -8.26 0.48 15.34
CA GLY A 182 -9.27 -0.53 15.65
C GLY A 182 -10.24 -0.79 14.50
N ALA A 183 -10.64 0.26 13.77
CA ALA A 183 -11.49 0.14 12.58
C ALA A 183 -10.74 -0.51 11.41
N LEU A 184 -9.48 -0.13 11.18
CA LEU A 184 -8.63 -0.72 10.14
C LEU A 184 -8.35 -2.20 10.37
N ARG A 185 -8.11 -2.63 11.61
CA ARG A 185 -7.89 -4.04 11.96
C ARG A 185 -9.10 -4.95 11.70
N LYS A 186 -10.27 -4.40 11.41
CA LYS A 186 -11.42 -5.18 10.92
C LYS A 186 -11.33 -5.50 9.42
N ARG A 187 -10.32 -4.96 8.70
CA ARG A 187 -10.12 -5.15 7.27
C ARG A 187 -9.00 -6.16 7.02
N PRO A 188 -9.25 -7.26 6.27
CA PRO A 188 -8.23 -8.25 5.95
C PRO A 188 -6.99 -7.66 5.25
N SER A 189 -7.21 -6.75 4.29
CA SER A 189 -6.15 -6.03 3.57
C SER A 189 -5.19 -5.28 4.51
N TYR A 190 -5.74 -4.55 5.48
CA TYR A 190 -4.94 -3.82 6.47
C TYR A 190 -4.24 -4.76 7.45
N LEU A 191 -4.94 -5.77 7.99
CA LEU A 191 -4.33 -6.75 8.90
C LEU A 191 -3.11 -7.42 8.27
N ARG A 192 -3.17 -7.70 6.98
CA ARG A 192 -2.07 -8.31 6.24
C ARG A 192 -0.88 -7.38 6.10
N PHE A 193 -1.13 -6.11 5.78
CA PHE A 193 -0.11 -5.07 5.80
C PHE A 193 0.52 -4.92 7.20
N GLU A 194 -0.30 -4.82 8.26
CA GLU A 194 0.15 -4.67 9.64
C GLU A 194 1.02 -5.86 10.08
N LYS A 195 0.58 -7.10 9.87
CA LYS A 195 1.35 -8.31 10.20
C LYS A 195 2.74 -8.30 9.57
N ARG A 196 2.82 -7.93 8.29
CA ARG A 196 4.08 -7.86 7.55
C ARG A 196 5.00 -6.73 8.02
N ALA A 197 4.43 -5.57 8.33
CA ALA A 197 5.20 -4.44 8.86
C ALA A 197 5.70 -4.71 10.30
N VAL A 198 4.89 -5.37 11.15
CA VAL A 198 5.29 -5.73 12.52
C VAL A 198 6.50 -6.66 12.53
N ALA A 199 6.64 -7.55 11.55
CA ALA A 199 7.79 -8.45 11.43
C ALA A 199 9.13 -7.70 11.31
N TRP A 200 9.13 -6.42 10.92
CA TRP A 200 10.34 -5.59 10.88
C TRP A 200 10.89 -5.25 12.26
N LYS A 201 10.06 -5.29 13.31
CA LYS A 201 10.54 -5.10 14.69
C LYS A 201 11.46 -6.22 15.13
N SER A 202 11.22 -7.44 14.64
CA SER A 202 12.00 -8.64 14.97
C SER A 202 13.25 -8.82 14.10
N ALA A 203 13.41 -8.02 13.04
CA ALA A 203 14.55 -8.06 12.13
C ALA A 203 15.63 -7.00 12.46
N ARG A 204 15.53 -6.39 13.64
CA ARG A 204 16.47 -5.41 14.19
C ARG A 204 17.34 -6.07 15.24
#